data_AF-A0A944RN72-F1
#
_entry.id   AF-A0A944RN72-F1
#
_cell.length_a   1.000
_cell.length_b   1.000
_cell.length_c   1.000
_cell.angle_alpha   90.00
_cell.angle_beta   90.00
_cell.angle_gamma   90.00
#
_symmetry.space_group_name_H-M   'P 1'
#
loop_
_entity.id
_entity.type
_entity.pdbx_description
1 polymer ?
#
loop_
_entity_poly.entity_id
_entity_poly.type
_entity_poly.pdbx_seq_one_letter_code
_entity_poly.pdbx_strand_id
1 'polypeptide(L)'
;MKKYNYKNQINPFHIKDYKYYKKPKKISVDERAGRHNSVQNRSSAKIQEGLTLLIKEFITESIENQKQLAKAQELRANAQKRMIEVKETFLTFINNYLENFNDPQPISLAIKGKRIENKSKYEKNEIVYEIIGEMRELNMTYKEIAEYLEKEKVPTLSGNGKWHAQSICRFYQEFTYKDTY
;
A
#
# COMPACT_ATOMS: atom_id res chain seq x y z
N MET A 1 -68.84 35.29 -66.86
CA MET A 1 -69.78 34.28 -66.35
C MET A 1 -70.48 33.56 -67.50
N LYS A 2 -70.06 32.35 -67.86
CA LYS A 2 -70.85 31.33 -68.60
C LYS A 2 -70.40 29.94 -68.16
N LYS A 3 -71.36 29.00 -68.19
CA LYS A 3 -71.45 27.74 -67.45
C LYS A 3 -70.65 26.59 -68.08
N TYR A 4 -70.34 25.61 -67.22
CA TYR A 4 -69.76 24.26 -67.38
C TYR A 4 -69.86 23.54 -68.73
N ASN A 5 -68.87 22.69 -69.05
CA ASN A 5 -69.14 21.38 -69.66
C ASN A 5 -68.01 20.36 -69.42
N TYR A 6 -68.29 19.36 -68.58
CA TYR A 6 -67.51 18.11 -68.48
C TYR A 6 -67.92 17.19 -69.64
N LYS A 7 -66.99 16.89 -70.54
CA LYS A 7 -67.10 15.73 -71.44
C LYS A 7 -65.86 14.86 -71.30
N ASN A 8 -66.04 13.80 -70.51
CA ASN A 8 -65.51 12.45 -70.65
C ASN A 8 -64.55 12.23 -71.83
N GLN A 9 -63.29 11.95 -71.49
CA GLN A 9 -62.54 10.90 -72.17
C GLN A 9 -62.05 9.91 -71.12
N ILE A 10 -62.75 8.78 -71.11
CA ILE A 10 -62.43 7.54 -70.43
C ILE A 10 -61.21 6.96 -71.15
N ASN A 11 -60.08 6.83 -70.47
CA ASN A 11 -58.97 5.99 -70.94
C ASN A 11 -59.04 4.64 -70.18
N PRO A 12 -59.30 3.51 -70.87
CA PRO A 12 -59.68 2.27 -70.22
C PRO A 12 -58.54 1.25 -70.24
N PHE A 13 -57.56 1.30 -69.33
CA PHE A 13 -56.64 0.17 -69.20
C PHE A 13 -56.20 -0.11 -67.76
N HIS A 14 -56.69 -1.27 -67.28
CA HIS A 14 -56.09 -2.19 -66.31
C HIS A 14 -56.11 -1.84 -64.82
N ILE A 15 -57.20 -2.27 -64.19
CA ILE A 15 -57.24 -2.82 -62.83
C ILE A 15 -56.45 -4.13 -62.81
N LYS A 16 -55.44 -4.24 -61.93
CA LYS A 16 -55.12 -5.45 -61.14
C LYS A 16 -54.03 -5.16 -60.09
N ASP A 17 -54.22 -5.77 -58.93
CA ASP A 17 -53.28 -5.93 -57.80
C ASP A 17 -53.40 -4.98 -56.60
N TYR A 18 -54.57 -5.01 -55.95
CA TYR A 18 -54.74 -4.61 -54.55
C TYR A 18 -53.99 -5.58 -53.62
N LYS A 19 -52.71 -5.34 -53.35
CA LYS A 19 -51.95 -6.04 -52.31
C LYS A 19 -52.26 -5.44 -50.92
N TYR A 20 -53.11 -6.16 -50.17
CA TYR A 20 -53.21 -6.22 -48.70
C TYR A 20 -52.81 -4.99 -47.87
N TYR A 21 -53.76 -4.09 -47.59
CA TYR A 21 -53.66 -3.25 -46.39
C TYR A 21 -53.90 -4.13 -45.15
N LYS A 22 -52.83 -4.45 -44.41
CA LYS A 22 -52.93 -5.04 -43.07
C LYS A 22 -53.64 -4.03 -42.16
N LYS A 23 -54.86 -4.36 -41.73
CA LYS A 23 -55.53 -3.67 -40.62
C LYS A 23 -54.59 -3.63 -39.41
N PRO A 24 -54.36 -2.47 -38.76
CA PRO A 24 -53.60 -2.46 -37.51
C PRO A 24 -54.36 -3.30 -36.48
N LYS A 25 -53.71 -4.35 -35.98
CA LYS A 25 -54.23 -5.13 -34.84
C LYS A 25 -54.41 -4.15 -33.67
N LYS A 26 -55.63 -4.07 -33.13
CA LYS A 26 -55.85 -3.48 -31.81
C LYS A 26 -55.14 -4.39 -30.80
N ILE A 27 -53.91 -4.03 -30.45
CA ILE A 27 -53.19 -4.63 -29.32
C ILE A 27 -54.07 -4.36 -28.10
N SER A 28 -54.51 -5.41 -27.41
CA SER A 28 -55.27 -5.25 -26.18
C SER A 28 -54.40 -4.50 -25.16
N VAL A 29 -55.02 -3.68 -24.32
CA VAL A 29 -54.30 -2.88 -23.31
C VAL A 29 -53.44 -3.78 -22.40
N ASP A 30 -53.83 -5.05 -22.25
CA ASP A 30 -53.11 -6.07 -21.50
C ASP A 30 -51.77 -6.52 -22.13
N GLU A 31 -51.66 -6.53 -23.47
CA GLU A 31 -50.40 -6.92 -24.14
C GLU A 31 -49.30 -5.84 -24.01
N ARG A 32 -49.65 -4.58 -23.74
CA ARG A 32 -48.67 -3.51 -23.46
C ARG A 32 -48.07 -3.61 -22.05
N ALA A 33 -48.81 -4.12 -21.08
CA ALA A 33 -48.34 -4.28 -19.70
C ALA A 33 -47.23 -5.35 -19.57
N GLY A 34 -47.30 -6.44 -20.35
CA GLY A 34 -46.31 -7.53 -20.33
C GLY A 34 -44.92 -7.17 -20.87
N ARG A 35 -44.83 -6.24 -21.84
CA ARG A 35 -43.53 -5.80 -22.39
C ARG A 35 -42.79 -4.83 -21.49
N HIS A 36 -43.49 -3.99 -20.73
CA HIS A 36 -42.82 -3.06 -19.80
C HIS A 36 -42.23 -3.82 -18.60
N ASN A 37 -42.96 -4.82 -18.07
CA ASN A 37 -42.50 -5.63 -16.94
C ASN A 37 -41.28 -6.51 -17.25
N SER A 38 -41.15 -7.03 -18.49
CA SER A 38 -40.01 -7.89 -18.87
C SER A 38 -38.70 -7.12 -19.12
N VAL A 39 -38.78 -5.85 -19.52
CA VAL A 39 -37.60 -4.98 -19.67
C VAL A 39 -37.12 -4.44 -18.31
N GLN A 40 -38.06 -4.04 -17.44
CA GLN A 40 -37.74 -3.62 -16.07
C GLN A 40 -37.07 -4.74 -15.26
N ASN A 41 -37.57 -5.98 -15.37
CA ASN A 41 -36.95 -7.13 -14.68
C ASN A 41 -35.53 -7.46 -15.15
N ARG A 42 -35.20 -7.31 -16.44
CA ARG A 42 -33.82 -7.52 -16.94
C ARG A 42 -32.85 -6.44 -16.46
N SER A 43 -33.32 -5.20 -16.33
CA SER A 43 -32.49 -4.10 -15.80
C SER A 43 -32.20 -4.28 -14.31
N SER A 44 -33.19 -4.71 -13.53
CA SER A 44 -33.06 -5.06 -12.11
C SER A 44 -32.09 -6.22 -11.89
N ALA A 45 -32.22 -7.30 -12.66
CA ALA A 45 -31.35 -8.47 -12.57
C ALA A 45 -29.87 -8.13 -12.85
N LYS A 46 -29.58 -7.30 -13.87
CA LYS A 46 -28.21 -6.85 -14.15
C LYS A 46 -27.61 -5.99 -13.04
N ILE A 47 -28.42 -5.15 -12.41
CA ILE A 47 -27.98 -4.32 -11.27
C ILE A 47 -27.67 -5.23 -10.07
N GLN A 48 -28.51 -6.23 -9.82
CA GLN A 48 -28.29 -7.22 -8.77
C GLN A 48 -27.03 -8.06 -9.01
N GLU A 49 -26.76 -8.49 -10.24
CA GLU A 49 -25.55 -9.23 -10.60
C GLU A 49 -24.28 -8.39 -10.39
N GLY A 50 -24.29 -7.12 -10.82
CA GLY A 50 -23.15 -6.21 -10.61
C GLY A 50 -22.88 -5.91 -9.13
N LEU A 51 -23.93 -5.68 -8.35
CA LEU A 51 -23.80 -5.50 -6.89
C LEU A 51 -23.29 -6.76 -6.20
N THR A 52 -23.75 -7.93 -6.63
CA THR A 52 -23.30 -9.22 -6.07
C THR A 52 -21.83 -9.46 -6.36
N LEU A 53 -21.34 -9.11 -7.56
CA LEU A 53 -19.92 -9.17 -7.91
C LEU A 53 -19.08 -8.24 -7.04
N LEU A 54 -19.48 -6.98 -6.88
CA LEU A 54 -18.77 -6.01 -6.04
C LEU A 54 -18.71 -6.43 -4.57
N ILE A 55 -19.82 -6.96 -4.04
CA ILE A 55 -19.86 -7.47 -2.66
C ILE A 55 -18.92 -8.68 -2.52
N LYS A 56 -18.90 -9.59 -3.51
CA LYS A 56 -18.00 -10.75 -3.50
C LYS A 56 -16.54 -10.31 -3.52
N GLU A 57 -16.18 -9.37 -4.40
CA GLU A 57 -14.82 -8.82 -4.47
C GLU A 57 -14.42 -8.18 -3.14
N PHE A 58 -15.28 -7.31 -2.60
CA PHE A 58 -15.06 -6.66 -1.31
C PHE A 58 -14.86 -7.65 -0.15
N ILE A 59 -15.71 -8.68 -0.05
CA ILE A 59 -15.56 -9.71 1.00
C ILE A 59 -14.26 -10.48 0.81
N THR A 60 -13.89 -10.82 -0.43
CA THR A 60 -12.68 -11.58 -0.72
C THR A 60 -11.44 -10.76 -0.35
N GLU A 61 -11.40 -9.49 -0.73
CA GLU A 61 -10.33 -8.56 -0.39
C GLU A 61 -10.26 -8.30 1.11
N SER A 62 -11.41 -8.11 1.77
CA SER A 62 -11.48 -7.94 3.23
C SER A 62 -10.93 -9.16 3.98
N ILE A 63 -11.23 -10.38 3.51
CA ILE A 63 -10.69 -11.60 4.12
C ILE A 63 -9.17 -11.66 3.96
N GLU A 64 -8.64 -11.31 2.79
CA GLU A 64 -7.20 -11.31 2.56
C GLU A 64 -6.49 -10.25 3.41
N ASN A 65 -7.06 -9.05 3.51
CA ASN A 65 -6.55 -7.98 4.36
C ASN A 65 -6.53 -8.39 5.84
N GLN A 66 -7.59 -9.05 6.33
CA GLN A 66 -7.62 -9.58 7.70
C GLN A 66 -6.55 -10.65 7.94
N LYS A 67 -6.30 -11.54 6.98
CA LYS A 67 -5.21 -12.53 7.09
C LYS A 67 -3.84 -11.87 7.17
N GLN A 68 -3.59 -10.85 6.37
CA GLN A 68 -2.33 -10.11 6.42
C GLN A 68 -2.15 -9.40 7.76
N LEU A 69 -3.22 -8.78 8.27
CA LEU A 69 -3.22 -8.15 9.59
C LEU A 69 -2.90 -9.18 10.70
N ALA A 70 -3.52 -10.36 10.65
CA ALA A 70 -3.26 -11.43 11.61
C ALA A 70 -1.78 -11.89 11.58
N LYS A 71 -1.19 -12.04 10.39
CA LYS A 71 0.25 -12.36 10.25
C LYS A 71 1.14 -11.28 10.86
N ALA A 72 0.83 -9.99 10.60
CA ALA A 72 1.59 -8.88 11.17
C ALA A 72 1.49 -8.85 12.70
N GLN A 73 0.31 -9.13 13.25
CA GLN A 73 0.09 -9.25 14.69
C GLN A 73 0.88 -10.41 15.29
N GLU A 74 0.91 -11.57 14.62
CA GLU A 74 1.67 -12.74 15.06
C GLU A 74 3.18 -12.44 15.11
N LEU A 75 3.72 -11.79 14.07
CA LEU A 75 5.12 -11.35 14.04
C LEU A 75 5.42 -10.39 15.20
N ARG A 76 4.53 -9.44 15.48
CA ARG A 76 4.66 -8.52 16.62
C ARG A 76 4.64 -9.25 17.97
N ALA A 77 3.73 -10.20 18.14
CA ALA A 77 3.65 -11.01 19.37
C ALA A 77 4.92 -11.85 19.58
N ASN A 78 5.47 -12.42 18.50
CA ASN A 78 6.72 -13.17 18.56
C ASN A 78 7.92 -12.29 18.90
N ALA A 79 7.99 -11.07 18.37
CA ALA A 79 9.02 -10.10 18.76
C ALA A 79 8.91 -9.73 20.25
N GLN A 80 7.68 -9.52 20.75
CA GLN A 80 7.44 -9.24 22.17
C GLN A 80 7.85 -10.40 23.07
N LYS A 81 7.55 -11.65 22.69
CA LYS A 81 8.00 -12.84 23.44
C LYS A 81 9.52 -12.87 23.60
N ARG A 82 10.27 -12.67 22.51
CA ARG A 82 11.74 -12.61 22.55
C ARG A 82 12.26 -11.48 23.45
N MET A 83 11.60 -10.32 23.44
CA MET A 83 11.96 -9.22 24.33
C MET A 83 11.73 -9.57 25.80
N ILE A 84 10.65 -10.29 26.12
CA ILE A 84 10.37 -10.76 27.47
C ILE A 84 11.45 -11.75 27.91
N GLU A 85 11.76 -12.75 27.08
CA GLU A 85 12.83 -13.71 27.36
C GLU A 85 14.17 -13.02 27.66
N VAL A 86 14.56 -12.03 26.85
CA VAL A 86 15.78 -11.24 27.09
C VAL A 86 15.70 -10.48 28.42
N LYS A 87 14.56 -9.86 28.73
CA LYS A 87 14.37 -9.17 30.01
C LYS A 87 14.46 -10.12 31.19
N GLU A 88 13.88 -11.31 31.10
CA GLU A 88 13.97 -12.33 32.15
C GLU A 88 15.43 -12.76 32.35
N THR A 89 16.19 -13.00 31.28
CA THR A 89 17.63 -13.32 31.41
C THR A 89 18.45 -12.18 32.02
N PHE A 90 18.07 -10.93 31.76
CA PHE A 90 18.72 -9.77 32.36
C PHE A 90 18.38 -9.62 33.84
N LEU A 91 17.12 -9.87 34.22
CA LEU A 91 16.70 -9.84 35.63
C LEU A 91 17.35 -10.96 36.43
N THR A 92 17.45 -12.17 35.89
CA THR A 92 18.19 -13.25 36.57
C THR A 92 19.68 -12.92 36.71
N PHE A 93 20.28 -12.24 35.73
CA PHE A 93 21.64 -11.71 35.84
C PHE A 93 21.78 -10.70 36.99
N ILE A 94 20.89 -9.70 37.08
CA ILE A 94 20.92 -8.71 38.17
C ILE A 94 20.76 -9.40 39.52
N ASN A 95 19.77 -10.29 39.66
CA ASN A 95 19.56 -10.98 40.93
C ASN A 95 20.79 -11.80 41.32
N ASN A 96 21.41 -12.52 40.37
CA ASN A 96 22.64 -13.26 40.64
C ASN A 96 23.82 -12.36 41.02
N TYR A 97 23.89 -11.14 40.46
CA TYR A 97 24.89 -10.14 40.85
C TYR A 97 24.65 -9.61 42.27
N LEU A 98 23.39 -9.30 42.60
CA LEU A 98 23.01 -8.79 43.92
C LEU A 98 23.16 -9.85 45.03
N GLU A 99 22.90 -11.13 44.74
CA GLU A 99 23.04 -12.21 45.72
C GLU A 99 24.51 -12.59 45.98
N ASN A 100 25.42 -12.34 45.04
CA ASN A 100 26.83 -12.73 45.12
C ASN A 100 27.81 -11.58 45.38
N PHE A 101 27.38 -10.50 46.06
CA PHE A 101 28.24 -9.35 46.39
C PHE A 101 29.53 -9.67 47.17
N ASN A 102 29.69 -10.90 47.69
CA ASN A 102 30.84 -11.30 48.47
C ASN A 102 31.98 -11.96 47.67
N ASP A 103 31.82 -12.25 46.36
CA ASP A 103 32.92 -12.81 45.56
C ASP A 103 32.89 -12.32 44.10
N PRO A 104 33.72 -11.32 43.72
CA PRO A 104 33.72 -10.77 42.37
C PRO A 104 34.46 -11.71 41.41
N GLN A 105 33.76 -12.74 40.93
CA GLN A 105 34.25 -13.53 39.79
C GLN A 105 34.19 -12.67 38.51
N PRO A 106 35.22 -12.73 37.63
CA PRO A 106 35.26 -11.95 36.40
C PRO A 106 34.10 -12.35 35.48
N ILE A 107 33.24 -11.38 35.18
CA ILE A 107 32.03 -11.54 34.36
C ILE A 107 32.45 -11.84 32.93
N SER A 108 32.54 -13.12 32.57
CA SER A 108 32.55 -13.53 31.16
C SER A 108 31.09 -13.57 30.70
N LEU A 109 30.66 -12.56 29.95
CA LEU A 109 29.42 -12.61 29.16
C LEU A 109 29.61 -13.63 28.04
N ALA A 110 29.53 -14.92 28.37
CA ALA A 110 29.30 -15.97 27.40
C ALA A 110 27.82 -15.94 27.00
N ILE A 111 27.38 -14.82 26.41
CA ILE A 111 26.21 -14.84 25.54
C ILE A 111 26.64 -15.73 24.39
N LYS A 112 26.11 -16.96 24.36
CA LYS A 112 26.16 -17.82 23.18
C LYS A 112 25.26 -17.16 22.13
N GLY A 113 25.76 -16.06 21.58
CA GLY A 113 25.04 -15.21 20.66
C GLY A 113 24.80 -16.01 19.40
N LYS A 114 23.56 -16.45 19.19
CA LYS A 114 23.07 -16.46 17.81
C LYS A 114 23.32 -15.04 17.30
N ARG A 115 24.26 -14.92 16.35
CA ARG A 115 24.50 -13.70 15.58
C ARG A 115 23.16 -13.07 15.31
N ILE A 116 22.91 -11.91 15.92
CA ILE A 116 21.79 -11.07 15.57
C ILE A 116 22.02 -10.76 14.09
N GLU A 117 21.22 -11.39 13.25
CA GLU A 117 21.21 -11.15 11.81
C GLU A 117 21.11 -9.64 11.60
N ASN A 118 22.01 -9.15 10.76
CA ASN A 118 22.28 -7.76 10.45
C ASN A 118 21.02 -6.88 10.52
N LYS A 119 20.83 -6.17 11.65
CA LYS A 119 20.19 -4.86 11.56
C LYS A 119 20.99 -4.06 10.55
N SER A 120 20.31 -3.50 9.56
CA SER A 120 20.94 -2.89 8.40
C SER A 120 22.04 -1.93 8.89
N LYS A 121 23.18 -1.93 8.21
CA LYS A 121 24.32 -1.02 8.50
C LYS A 121 23.90 0.46 8.56
N TYR A 122 22.69 0.79 8.13
CA TYR A 122 22.19 2.13 7.88
C TYR A 122 21.48 2.78 9.09
N GLU A 123 20.76 2.03 9.94
CA GLU A 123 20.04 2.63 11.09
C GLU A 123 20.98 3.23 12.16
N LYS A 124 22.17 2.65 12.38
CA LYS A 124 23.16 3.23 13.29
C LYS A 124 23.87 4.47 12.73
N ASN A 125 23.73 4.70 11.43
CA ASN A 125 24.44 5.73 10.70
C ASN A 125 23.60 7.01 10.54
N GLU A 126 22.28 6.93 10.75
CA GLU A 126 21.32 8.04 10.60
C GLU A 126 21.67 9.25 11.46
N ILE A 127 21.93 9.02 12.75
CA ILE A 127 22.36 10.07 13.69
C ILE A 127 23.67 10.75 13.23
N VAL A 128 24.60 9.97 12.67
CA VAL A 128 25.88 10.49 12.20
C VAL A 128 25.69 11.30 10.91
N TYR A 129 24.74 10.91 10.05
CA TYR A 129 24.39 11.69 8.87
C TYR A 129 23.78 13.04 9.24
N GLU A 130 22.84 13.07 10.19
CA GLU A 130 22.21 14.32 10.67
C GLU A 130 23.27 15.29 11.20
N ILE A 131 24.13 14.83 12.13
CA ILE A 131 25.19 15.67 12.71
C ILE A 131 26.14 16.21 11.63
N ILE A 132 26.60 15.36 10.70
CA ILE A 132 27.52 15.80 9.63
C ILE A 132 26.80 16.77 8.69
N GLY A 133 25.52 16.55 8.38
CA GLY A 133 24.70 17.44 7.56
C GLY A 133 24.59 18.84 8.15
N GLU A 134 24.14 18.94 9.40
CA GLU A 134 24.00 20.20 10.13
C GLU A 134 25.34 20.95 10.21
N MET A 135 26.43 20.26 10.54
CA MET A 135 27.75 20.91 10.64
C MET A 135 28.27 21.39 9.28
N ARG A 136 27.86 20.74 8.17
CA ARG A 136 28.20 21.20 6.81
C ARG A 136 27.37 22.40 6.39
N GLU A 137 26.12 22.50 6.82
CA GLU A 137 25.31 23.73 6.66
C GLU A 137 25.92 24.91 7.42
N LEU A 138 26.54 24.65 8.57
CA LEU A 138 27.31 25.62 9.36
C LEU A 138 28.70 25.93 8.77
N ASN A 139 29.00 25.48 7.54
CA ASN A 139 30.27 25.67 6.84
C ASN A 139 31.52 25.11 7.56
N MET A 140 31.35 24.16 8.48
CA MET A 140 32.50 23.53 9.13
C MET A 140 33.27 22.63 8.14
N THR A 141 34.59 22.61 8.29
CA THR A 141 35.48 21.75 7.49
C THR A 141 35.36 20.29 7.94
N TYR A 142 35.63 19.35 7.03
CA TYR A 142 35.61 17.92 7.38
C TYR A 142 36.58 17.55 8.51
N LYS A 143 37.63 18.34 8.71
CA LYS A 143 38.56 18.16 9.82
C LYS A 143 37.94 18.56 11.14
N GLU A 144 37.29 19.72 11.21
CA GLU A 144 36.60 20.19 12.41
C GLU A 144 35.45 19.26 12.80
N ILE A 145 34.74 18.71 11.83
CA ILE A 145 33.69 17.71 12.07
C ILE A 145 34.29 16.42 12.65
N ALA A 146 35.47 15.99 12.18
CA ALA A 146 36.14 14.81 12.75
C ALA A 146 36.56 15.04 14.21
N GLU A 147 37.12 16.21 14.50
CA GLU A 147 37.53 16.59 15.86
C GLU A 147 36.31 16.69 16.79
N TYR A 148 35.19 17.22 16.30
CA TYR A 148 33.93 17.27 17.04
C TYR A 148 33.38 15.88 17.36
N LEU A 149 33.31 14.99 16.36
CA LEU A 149 32.81 13.62 16.57
C LEU A 149 33.71 12.82 17.52
N GLU A 150 35.02 13.07 17.49
CA GLU A 150 35.95 12.47 18.46
C GLU A 150 35.74 13.04 19.88
N LYS A 151 35.53 14.35 20.00
CA LYS A 151 35.23 15.02 21.28
C LYS A 151 33.94 14.52 21.92
N GLU A 152 32.89 14.37 21.13
CA GLU A 152 31.58 13.85 21.54
C GLU A 152 31.57 12.32 21.73
N LYS A 153 32.72 11.65 21.54
CA LYS A 153 32.90 10.20 21.66
C LYS A 153 31.94 9.39 20.78
N VAL A 154 31.60 9.93 19.61
CA VAL A 154 30.75 9.23 18.64
C VAL A 154 31.57 8.10 18.00
N PRO A 155 31.12 6.84 18.11
CA PRO A 155 31.85 5.72 17.54
C PRO A 155 31.91 5.83 16.01
N THR A 156 33.05 5.43 15.43
CA THR A 156 33.20 5.37 13.98
C THR A 156 32.32 4.27 13.37
N LEU A 157 32.07 4.34 12.06
CA LEU A 157 31.22 3.39 11.33
C LEU A 157 31.70 1.93 11.40
N SER A 158 33.02 1.74 11.53
CA SER A 158 33.67 0.44 11.74
C SER A 158 33.71 0.03 13.22
N GLY A 159 33.32 0.92 14.14
CA GLY A 159 33.40 0.72 15.59
C GLY A 159 34.81 0.79 16.16
N ASN A 160 35.83 0.99 15.31
CA ASN A 160 37.24 0.94 15.67
C ASN A 160 37.99 2.11 15.02
N GLY A 161 38.70 2.89 15.83
CA GLY A 161 39.55 4.00 15.38
C GLY A 161 38.91 5.38 15.53
N LYS A 162 39.64 6.40 15.07
CA LYS A 162 39.25 7.82 15.14
C LYS A 162 38.55 8.28 13.87
N TRP A 163 37.74 9.33 13.99
CA TRP A 163 37.19 10.00 12.82
C TRP A 163 38.31 10.69 12.03
N HIS A 164 38.25 10.54 10.70
CA HIS A 164 39.19 11.19 9.79
C HIS A 164 38.41 11.99 8.77
N ALA A 165 38.92 13.16 8.39
CA ALA A 165 38.27 14.07 7.45
C ALA A 165 37.90 13.37 6.12
N GLN A 166 38.76 12.47 5.63
CA GLN A 166 38.51 11.67 4.44
C GLN A 166 37.30 10.74 4.58
N SER A 167 37.12 10.12 5.75
CA SER A 167 35.99 9.23 6.03
C SER A 167 34.68 10.02 6.04
N ILE A 168 34.69 11.21 6.63
CA ILE A 168 33.52 12.10 6.69
C ILE A 168 33.15 12.62 5.30
N CYS A 169 34.13 13.03 4.50
CA CYS A 169 33.90 13.48 3.12
C CYS A 169 33.23 12.38 2.28
N ARG A 170 33.76 11.15 2.32
CA ARG A 170 33.16 10.00 1.62
C ARG A 170 31.74 9.71 2.11
N PHE A 171 31.54 9.81 3.42
CA PHE A 171 30.26 9.51 4.05
C PHE A 171 29.18 10.56 3.71
N TYR A 172 29.54 11.84 3.70
CA TYR A 172 28.66 12.92 3.29
C TYR A 172 28.29 12.85 1.79
N GLN A 173 29.23 12.47 0.93
CA GLN A 173 28.97 12.25 -0.49
C GLN A 173 28.01 11.09 -0.74
N GLU A 174 28.17 9.98 -0.02
CA GLU A 174 27.27 8.83 -0.15
C GLU A 174 25.83 9.18 0.30
N PHE A 175 25.70 10.04 1.30
CA PHE A 175 24.42 10.53 1.80
C PHE A 175 23.70 11.44 0.81
N THR A 176 24.37 12.53 0.40
CA THR A 176 23.80 13.53 -0.53
C THR A 176 23.35 12.92 -1.85
N TYR A 177 24.00 11.86 -2.33
CA TYR A 177 23.62 11.19 -3.57
C TYR A 177 22.31 10.38 -3.44
N LYS A 178 21.96 9.91 -2.24
CA LYS A 178 20.77 9.10 -1.99
C LYS A 178 19.50 9.93 -1.78
N ASP A 179 19.60 11.18 -1.32
CA ASP A 179 18.43 12.06 -1.15
C ASP A 179 17.91 12.65 -2.48
N THR A 180 18.69 12.53 -3.56
CA THR A 180 18.34 13.04 -4.89
C THR A 180 17.62 12.04 -5.81
N TYR A 181 17.39 10.79 -5.38
CA TYR A 181 16.73 9.74 -6.18
C TYR A 181 15.74 8.92 -5.35
#